data_AF-A0A7J4ED02-F1
#
_entry.id   AF-A0A7J4ED02-F1
#
_cell.length_a   1.000
_cell.length_b   1.000
_cell.length_c   1.000
_cell.angle_alpha   90.00
_cell.angle_beta   90.00
_cell.angle_gamma   90.00
#
_symmetry.space_group_name_H-M   'P 1'
#
loop_
_entity.id
_entity.type
_entity.pdbx_description
1 polymer ?
#
loop_
_entity_poly.entity_id
_entity_poly.type
_entity_poly.pdbx_seq_one_letter_code
_entity_poly.pdbx_strand_id
1 'polypeptide(L)'
;MGTTKTIAEIMMDWRTLAVIALVTIGWRTYVSIDGTIALWESICSGVVLMIFGWGIFGYLYAMSKRETSWLISNKLAQGLAISTFVLNIYVIVYYGMRWPRLMAGLEAYVEAYMPSDYLLRSLRYAMLVFAYCGIIWATGHLKKMHDNYMLITEDMPEVRRKGAAETMFRVITDERTVIVILGVVFLWRAVISLDGQIELWESICSGIALSMLGWVLFGYVSSLAVRTTRPSVAKIYQGFAFAIFAIDMYVLVYYGMRWYTLLQLYPATEAAMLPMAYVFRDIRYFVLAIFFCVTIVFSKYLEKASSECEYLTKKESEA
;
A
#
# COMPACT_ATOMS: atom_id res chain seq x y z
N MET A 1 -11.17 -10.22 -36.81
CA MET A 1 -9.74 -10.29 -36.45
C MET A 1 -9.62 -10.01 -34.96
N GLY A 2 -9.38 -11.04 -34.16
CA GLY A 2 -9.31 -10.92 -32.70
C GLY A 2 -7.97 -10.35 -32.26
N THR A 3 -7.97 -9.16 -31.68
CA THR A 3 -6.80 -8.61 -30.99
C THR A 3 -6.51 -9.49 -29.77
N THR A 4 -5.42 -10.25 -29.83
CA THR A 4 -4.85 -10.96 -28.68
C THR A 4 -4.50 -9.94 -27.61
N LYS A 5 -5.35 -9.83 -26.58
CA LYS A 5 -5.08 -9.00 -25.41
C LYS A 5 -3.76 -9.46 -24.77
N THR A 6 -2.90 -8.52 -24.45
CA THR A 6 -1.64 -8.83 -23.74
C THR A 6 -1.96 -9.32 -22.32
N ILE A 7 -1.08 -10.15 -21.73
CA ILE A 7 -1.26 -10.66 -20.35
C ILE A 7 -1.51 -9.50 -19.35
N ALA A 8 -0.81 -8.38 -19.53
CA ALA A 8 -1.00 -7.18 -18.71
C ALA A 8 -2.42 -6.58 -18.82
N GLU A 9 -3.02 -6.60 -20.02
CA GLU A 9 -4.38 -6.10 -20.22
C GLU A 9 -5.45 -7.02 -19.60
N ILE A 10 -5.18 -8.33 -19.60
CA ILE A 10 -6.05 -9.30 -18.93
C ILE A 10 -5.98 -9.10 -17.41
N MET A 11 -4.77 -8.89 -16.86
CA MET A 11 -4.58 -8.65 -15.42
C MET A 11 -5.27 -7.37 -14.92
N MET A 12 -5.33 -6.33 -15.77
CA MET A 12 -5.96 -5.04 -15.43
C MET A 12 -7.48 -5.02 -15.59
N ASP A 13 -8.09 -6.10 -16.08
CA ASP A 13 -9.54 -6.22 -16.17
C ASP A 13 -10.14 -6.40 -14.76
N TRP A 14 -11.19 -5.62 -14.46
CA TRP A 14 -11.87 -5.70 -13.16
C TRP A 14 -12.41 -7.10 -12.88
N ARG A 15 -12.77 -7.86 -13.93
CA ARG A 15 -13.21 -9.26 -13.80
C ARG A 15 -12.09 -10.15 -13.29
N THR A 16 -10.87 -9.95 -13.80
CA THR A 16 -9.69 -10.70 -13.36
C THR A 16 -9.33 -10.34 -11.92
N LEU A 17 -9.42 -9.07 -11.54
CA LEU A 17 -9.22 -8.64 -10.16
C LEU A 17 -10.26 -9.25 -9.20
N ALA A 18 -11.54 -9.34 -9.61
CA ALA A 18 -12.58 -10.01 -8.84
C ALA A 18 -12.31 -11.51 -8.69
N VAL A 19 -11.83 -12.18 -9.75
CA VAL A 19 -11.42 -13.59 -9.68
C VAL A 19 -10.23 -13.75 -8.72
N ILE A 20 -9.20 -12.90 -8.80
CA ILE A 20 -8.06 -12.95 -7.88
C ILE A 20 -8.51 -12.77 -6.42
N ALA A 21 -9.43 -11.84 -6.17
CA ALA A 21 -10.02 -11.62 -4.85
C ALA A 21 -10.79 -12.86 -4.34
N LEU A 22 -11.63 -13.46 -5.19
CA LEU A 22 -12.40 -14.66 -4.84
C LEU A 22 -11.50 -15.87 -4.60
N VAL A 23 -10.51 -16.10 -5.46
CA VAL A 23 -9.52 -17.17 -5.31
C VAL A 23 -8.71 -16.97 -4.02
N THR A 24 -8.35 -15.73 -3.71
CA THR A 24 -7.66 -15.40 -2.46
C THR A 24 -8.50 -15.71 -1.24
N ILE A 25 -9.76 -15.29 -1.22
CA ILE A 25 -10.66 -15.59 -0.10
C ILE A 25 -10.85 -17.11 0.01
N GLY A 26 -11.13 -17.80 -1.10
CA GLY A 26 -11.30 -19.26 -1.12
C GLY A 26 -10.07 -20.02 -0.63
N TRP A 27 -8.88 -19.65 -1.12
CA TRP A 27 -7.61 -20.20 -0.67
C TRP A 27 -7.39 -19.98 0.82
N ARG A 28 -7.67 -18.78 1.32
CA ARG A 28 -7.51 -18.46 2.75
C ARG A 28 -8.54 -19.16 3.62
N THR A 29 -9.77 -19.33 3.16
CA THR A 29 -10.77 -20.14 3.85
C THR A 29 -10.28 -21.58 3.97
N TYR A 30 -9.84 -22.18 2.86
CA TYR A 30 -9.32 -23.55 2.83
C TYR A 30 -8.13 -23.76 3.79
N VAL A 31 -7.09 -22.94 3.66
CA VAL A 31 -5.89 -22.98 4.51
C VAL A 31 -6.18 -22.69 5.99
N SER A 32 -7.33 -22.07 6.30
CA SER A 32 -7.71 -21.77 7.68
C SER A 32 -8.56 -22.83 8.35
N ILE A 33 -9.01 -23.87 7.63
CA ILE A 33 -9.90 -24.92 8.17
C ILE A 33 -9.22 -25.67 9.33
N ASP A 34 -7.94 -26.00 9.17
CA ASP A 34 -7.19 -26.80 10.14
C ASP A 34 -6.63 -25.95 11.30
N GLY A 35 -6.87 -24.62 11.29
CA GLY A 35 -6.39 -23.67 12.29
C GLY A 35 -4.88 -23.37 12.23
N THR A 36 -4.07 -24.33 11.78
CA THR A 36 -2.63 -24.18 11.57
C THR A 36 -2.32 -23.76 10.12
N ILE A 37 -1.10 -23.31 9.85
CA ILE A 37 -0.61 -23.08 8.47
C ILE A 37 0.65 -23.89 8.30
N ALA A 38 0.63 -24.79 7.32
CA ALA A 38 1.80 -25.52 6.92
C ALA A 38 2.80 -24.59 6.22
N LEU A 39 4.09 -24.93 6.34
CA LEU A 39 5.17 -24.17 5.68
C LEU A 39 4.91 -23.99 4.18
N TRP A 40 4.49 -25.05 3.49
CA TRP A 40 4.26 -25.02 2.05
C TRP A 40 3.10 -24.08 1.66
N GLU A 41 2.02 -24.03 2.44
CA GLU A 41 0.90 -23.10 2.22
C GLU A 41 1.35 -21.65 2.36
N SER A 42 2.21 -21.39 3.35
CA SER A 42 2.81 -20.08 3.55
C SER A 42 3.82 -19.72 2.46
N ILE A 43 4.56 -20.69 1.91
CA ILE A 43 5.47 -20.47 0.78
C ILE A 43 4.68 -20.15 -0.47
N CYS A 44 3.64 -20.92 -0.81
CA CYS A 44 2.79 -20.67 -1.96
C CYS A 44 2.17 -19.26 -1.91
N SER A 45 1.58 -18.88 -0.78
CA SER A 45 1.03 -17.52 -0.59
C SER A 45 2.09 -16.43 -0.75
N GLY A 46 3.28 -16.60 -0.17
CA GLY A 46 4.34 -15.60 -0.26
C GLY A 46 4.93 -15.45 -1.67
N VAL A 47 5.21 -16.57 -2.34
CA VAL A 47 5.76 -16.59 -3.70
C VAL A 47 4.78 -15.96 -4.68
N VAL A 48 3.48 -16.23 -4.57
CA VAL A 48 2.46 -15.60 -5.42
C VAL A 48 2.46 -14.09 -5.25
N LEU A 49 2.46 -13.59 -4.00
CA LEU A 49 2.53 -12.14 -3.74
C LEU A 49 3.82 -11.52 -4.28
N MET A 50 4.96 -12.19 -4.15
CA MET A 50 6.23 -11.69 -4.69
C MET A 50 6.19 -11.63 -6.22
N ILE A 51 5.82 -12.70 -6.91
CA ILE A 51 5.75 -12.72 -8.38
C ILE A 51 4.79 -11.62 -8.88
N PHE A 52 3.61 -11.53 -8.25
CA PHE A 52 2.60 -10.56 -8.63
C PHE A 52 3.06 -9.12 -8.39
N GLY A 53 3.56 -8.83 -7.18
CA GLY A 53 4.05 -7.50 -6.79
C GLY A 53 5.23 -7.02 -7.63
N TRP A 54 6.21 -7.88 -7.91
CA TRP A 54 7.35 -7.55 -8.75
C TRP A 54 6.97 -7.41 -10.23
N GLY A 55 6.00 -8.20 -10.71
CA GLY A 55 5.45 -8.05 -12.05
C GLY A 55 4.77 -6.68 -12.26
N ILE A 56 3.95 -6.25 -11.29
CA ILE A 56 3.31 -4.92 -11.31
C ILE A 56 4.36 -3.81 -11.29
N PHE A 57 5.37 -3.94 -10.42
CA PHE A 57 6.49 -2.99 -10.34
C PHE A 57 7.22 -2.87 -11.68
N GLY A 58 7.61 -4.00 -12.28
CA GLY A 58 8.31 -4.02 -13.56
C GLY A 58 7.49 -3.35 -14.67
N TYR A 59 6.18 -3.61 -14.70
CA TYR A 59 5.27 -2.97 -15.64
C TYR A 59 5.20 -1.45 -15.45
N LEU A 60 4.96 -0.99 -14.22
CA LEU A 60 4.87 0.45 -13.89
C LEU A 60 6.19 1.18 -14.14
N TYR A 61 7.31 0.53 -13.83
CA TYR A 61 8.64 1.08 -14.08
C TYR A 61 8.91 1.24 -15.58
N ALA A 62 8.59 0.23 -16.38
CA ALA A 62 8.69 0.32 -17.84
C ALA A 62 7.81 1.44 -18.41
N MET A 63 6.58 1.59 -17.89
CA MET A 63 5.67 2.66 -18.25
C MET A 63 6.22 4.05 -17.87
N SER A 64 6.85 4.17 -16.69
CA SER A 64 7.44 5.44 -16.24
C SER A 64 8.61 5.94 -17.12
N LYS A 65 9.27 5.02 -17.85
CA LYS A 65 10.39 5.32 -18.75
C LYS A 65 9.96 5.63 -20.18
N ARG A 66 8.70 5.41 -20.54
CA ARG A 66 8.23 5.72 -21.90
C ARG A 66 8.25 7.22 -22.10
N GLU A 67 8.90 7.66 -23.16
CA GLU A 67 8.82 9.05 -23.57
C GLU A 67 7.39 9.32 -24.05
N THR A 68 6.67 10.11 -23.28
CA THR A 68 5.35 10.59 -23.65
C THR A 68 5.33 12.10 -23.59
N SER A 69 4.46 12.71 -24.40
CA SER A 69 4.24 14.16 -24.41
C SER A 69 3.64 14.66 -23.09
N TRP A 70 3.13 13.76 -22.23
CA TRP A 70 2.57 14.09 -20.92
C TRP A 70 3.48 13.60 -19.79
N LEU A 71 4.45 14.45 -19.41
CA LEU A 71 5.47 14.17 -18.39
C LEU A 71 4.89 13.77 -17.02
N ILE A 72 3.68 14.24 -16.70
CA ILE A 72 3.01 13.91 -15.44
C ILE A 72 2.52 12.46 -15.42
N SER A 73 2.16 11.88 -16.56
CA SER A 73 1.83 10.45 -16.61
C SER A 73 3.01 9.57 -16.19
N ASN A 74 4.23 9.95 -16.58
CA ASN A 74 5.45 9.27 -16.21
C ASN A 74 5.72 9.40 -14.71
N LYS A 75 5.49 10.60 -14.15
CA LYS A 75 5.58 10.84 -12.69
C LYS A 75 4.54 10.05 -11.90
N LEU A 76 3.32 9.90 -12.43
CA LEU A 76 2.30 9.06 -11.82
C LEU A 76 2.67 7.57 -11.86
N ALA A 77 3.15 7.08 -13.00
CA ALA A 77 3.64 5.71 -13.12
C ALA A 77 4.84 5.46 -12.20
N GLN A 78 5.74 6.44 -12.07
CA GLN A 78 6.87 6.40 -11.13
C GLN A 78 6.39 6.36 -9.68
N GLY A 79 5.43 7.19 -9.29
CA GLY A 79 4.89 7.20 -7.92
C GLY A 79 4.19 5.89 -7.55
N LEU A 80 3.40 5.31 -8.46
CA LEU A 80 2.82 3.97 -8.27
C LEU A 80 3.90 2.88 -8.22
N ALA A 81 4.96 2.98 -9.05
CA ALA A 81 6.08 2.04 -9.03
C ALA A 81 6.80 2.07 -7.68
N ILE A 82 7.12 3.26 -7.15
CA ILE A 82 7.76 3.41 -5.84
C ILE A 82 6.84 2.87 -4.73
N SER A 83 5.55 3.18 -4.77
CA SER A 83 4.58 2.66 -3.79
C SER A 83 4.52 1.12 -3.81
N THR A 84 4.50 0.53 -5.01
CA THR A 84 4.52 -0.92 -5.20
C THR A 84 5.83 -1.53 -4.72
N PHE A 85 6.97 -0.89 -5.00
CA PHE A 85 8.28 -1.33 -4.57
C PHE A 85 8.39 -1.39 -3.04
N VAL A 86 7.92 -0.34 -2.36
CA VAL A 86 7.89 -0.29 -0.89
C VAL A 86 7.01 -1.41 -0.33
N LEU A 87 5.83 -1.66 -0.93
CA LEU A 87 4.97 -2.78 -0.56
C LEU A 87 5.63 -4.15 -0.81
N ASN A 88 6.39 -4.30 -1.90
CA ASN A 88 7.15 -5.54 -2.18
C ASN A 88 8.25 -5.79 -1.14
N ILE A 89 8.98 -4.74 -0.72
CA ILE A 89 9.94 -4.85 0.38
C ILE A 89 9.22 -5.32 1.64
N TYR A 90 8.02 -4.77 1.92
CA TYR A 90 7.22 -5.19 3.07
C TYR A 90 6.91 -6.69 3.02
N VAL A 91 6.46 -7.19 1.86
CA VAL A 91 6.15 -8.61 1.65
C VAL A 91 7.38 -9.49 1.85
N ILE A 92 8.54 -9.09 1.32
CA ILE A 92 9.80 -9.81 1.52
C ILE A 92 10.17 -9.88 2.99
N VAL A 93 10.10 -8.76 3.71
CA VAL A 93 10.42 -8.73 5.14
C VAL A 93 9.41 -9.57 5.93
N TYR A 94 8.13 -9.49 5.60
CA TYR A 94 7.07 -10.26 6.24
C TYR A 94 7.30 -11.77 6.09
N TYR A 95 7.49 -12.26 4.87
CA TYR A 95 7.72 -13.69 4.63
C TYR A 95 9.12 -14.15 5.03
N GLY A 96 10.12 -13.28 4.94
CA GLY A 96 11.48 -13.51 5.42
C GLY A 96 11.55 -13.70 6.94
N MET A 97 10.66 -13.09 7.71
CA MET A 97 10.50 -13.40 9.14
C MET A 97 9.67 -14.67 9.38
N ARG A 98 8.65 -14.91 8.54
CA ARG A 98 7.66 -15.97 8.75
C ARG A 98 8.20 -17.36 8.40
N TRP A 99 8.86 -17.53 7.27
CA TRP A 99 9.34 -18.83 6.81
C TRP A 99 10.39 -19.45 7.74
N PRO A 100 11.41 -18.73 8.26
CA PRO A 100 12.36 -19.31 9.21
C PRO A 100 11.71 -19.83 10.48
N ARG A 101 10.69 -19.11 10.99
CA ARG A 101 9.95 -19.55 12.18
C ARG A 101 9.15 -20.84 11.91
N LEU A 102 8.50 -20.92 10.76
CA LEU A 102 7.78 -22.13 10.34
C LEU A 102 8.75 -23.30 10.10
N MET A 103 9.92 -23.06 9.51
CA MET A 103 10.97 -24.08 9.30
C MET A 103 11.53 -24.61 10.62
N ALA A 104 11.60 -23.78 11.67
CA ALA A 104 12.06 -24.18 12.99
C ALA A 104 11.04 -24.97 13.81
N GLY A 105 9.89 -25.37 13.22
CA GLY A 105 8.84 -26.11 13.93
C GLY A 105 8.14 -25.31 15.03
N LEU A 106 8.37 -24.00 15.09
CA LEU A 106 7.77 -23.06 16.03
C LEU A 106 6.34 -22.71 15.61
N GLU A 107 5.56 -23.64 15.05
CA GLU A 107 4.21 -23.39 14.55
C GLU A 107 3.31 -22.77 15.63
N ALA A 108 3.49 -23.21 16.88
CA ALA A 108 2.81 -22.66 18.07
C ALA A 108 3.33 -21.29 18.52
N TYR A 109 4.50 -20.82 18.06
CA TYR A 109 5.09 -19.52 18.44
C TYR A 109 5.17 -18.53 17.28
N VAL A 110 4.95 -18.98 16.03
CA VAL A 110 5.02 -18.12 14.86
C VAL A 110 4.02 -16.97 15.03
N GLU A 111 2.81 -17.26 15.53
CA GLU A 111 1.72 -16.28 15.72
C GLU A 111 0.66 -16.70 16.80
N ALA A 112 0.97 -17.42 17.90
CA ALA A 112 -0.08 -17.77 18.90
C ALA A 112 -0.58 -16.54 19.68
N TYR A 113 -1.55 -15.84 19.10
CA TYR A 113 -2.02 -14.56 19.61
C TYR A 113 -3.49 -14.55 20.00
N MET A 114 -4.35 -15.49 19.61
CA MET A 114 -5.77 -15.50 20.04
C MET A 114 -6.47 -16.80 19.62
N PRO A 115 -7.57 -17.24 20.27
CA PRO A 115 -8.44 -18.30 19.74
C PRO A 115 -8.97 -18.05 18.30
N SER A 116 -8.95 -16.81 17.80
CA SER A 116 -9.30 -16.41 16.43
C SER A 116 -8.11 -15.97 15.56
N ASP A 117 -6.89 -16.35 15.93
CA ASP A 117 -5.65 -15.93 15.25
C ASP A 117 -5.63 -16.29 13.74
N TYR A 118 -6.18 -17.45 13.39
CA TYR A 118 -6.22 -17.94 12.01
C TYR A 118 -7.01 -17.00 11.06
N LEU A 119 -8.10 -16.38 11.53
CA LEU A 119 -8.91 -15.43 10.75
C LEU A 119 -8.18 -14.11 10.51
N LEU A 120 -7.60 -13.53 11.56
CA LEU A 120 -6.88 -12.25 11.48
C LEU A 120 -5.63 -12.37 10.60
N ARG A 121 -4.94 -13.51 10.68
CA ARG A 121 -3.84 -13.87 9.79
C ARG A 121 -4.25 -13.96 8.33
N SER A 122 -5.39 -14.60 8.07
CA SER A 122 -5.96 -14.69 6.72
C SER A 122 -6.43 -13.34 6.18
N LEU A 123 -6.97 -12.50 7.06
CA LEU A 123 -7.34 -11.13 6.74
C LEU A 123 -6.12 -10.30 6.34
N ARG A 124 -4.99 -10.40 7.06
CA ARG A 124 -3.74 -9.70 6.71
C ARG A 124 -3.24 -10.07 5.31
N TYR A 125 -3.26 -11.35 4.97
CA TYR A 125 -2.90 -11.78 3.61
C TYR A 125 -3.87 -11.21 2.56
N ALA A 126 -5.18 -11.32 2.81
CA ALA A 126 -6.20 -10.82 1.90
C ALA A 126 -6.08 -9.31 1.68
N MET A 127 -5.77 -8.53 2.72
CA MET A 127 -5.54 -7.09 2.63
C MET A 127 -4.32 -6.74 1.78
N LEU A 128 -3.22 -7.49 1.84
CA LEU A 128 -2.09 -7.30 0.94
C LEU A 128 -2.48 -7.56 -0.53
N VAL A 129 -3.23 -8.64 -0.79
CA VAL A 129 -3.74 -8.92 -2.15
C VAL A 129 -4.66 -7.79 -2.62
N PHE A 130 -5.58 -7.33 -1.78
CA PHE A 130 -6.48 -6.22 -2.13
C PHE A 130 -5.73 -4.91 -2.40
N ALA A 131 -4.65 -4.64 -1.66
CA ALA A 131 -3.78 -3.51 -1.96
C ALA A 131 -3.16 -3.61 -3.36
N TYR A 132 -2.62 -4.77 -3.74
CA TYR A 132 -2.13 -5.00 -5.10
C TYR A 132 -3.23 -4.90 -6.16
N CYS A 133 -4.43 -5.42 -5.89
CA CYS A 133 -5.57 -5.28 -6.79
C CYS A 133 -5.96 -3.81 -7.01
N GLY A 134 -5.95 -2.99 -5.95
CA GLY A 134 -6.19 -1.54 -6.04
C GLY A 134 -5.14 -0.83 -6.90
N ILE A 135 -3.87 -1.16 -6.71
CA ILE A 135 -2.76 -0.64 -7.53
C ILE A 135 -2.90 -1.06 -8.99
N ILE A 136 -3.25 -2.31 -9.28
CA ILE A 136 -3.47 -2.77 -10.66
C ILE A 136 -4.64 -2.04 -11.30
N TRP A 137 -5.73 -1.86 -10.55
CA TRP A 137 -6.89 -1.15 -11.06
C TRP A 137 -6.53 0.31 -11.41
N ALA A 138 -5.82 1.00 -10.51
CA ALA A 138 -5.28 2.33 -10.77
C ALA A 138 -4.36 2.35 -12.00
N THR A 139 -3.49 1.34 -12.13
CA THR A 139 -2.57 1.18 -13.28
C THR A 139 -3.32 0.99 -14.59
N GLY A 140 -4.38 0.18 -14.62
CA GLY A 140 -5.19 -0.04 -15.82
C GLY A 140 -5.87 1.24 -16.32
N HIS A 141 -6.30 2.11 -15.40
CA HIS A 141 -6.84 3.42 -15.75
C HIS A 141 -5.74 4.41 -16.14
N LEU A 142 -4.58 4.36 -15.49
CA LEU A 142 -3.42 5.17 -15.87
C LEU A 142 -2.93 4.82 -17.28
N LYS A 143 -2.84 3.53 -17.62
CA LYS A 143 -2.49 3.05 -18.97
C LYS A 143 -3.44 3.64 -20.02
N LYS A 144 -4.75 3.55 -19.79
CA LYS A 144 -5.75 4.13 -20.69
C LYS A 144 -5.58 5.63 -20.86
N MET A 145 -5.13 6.38 -19.86
CA MET A 145 -4.85 7.80 -20.04
C MET A 145 -3.50 8.04 -20.74
N HIS A 146 -2.47 7.30 -20.38
CA HIS A 146 -1.15 7.40 -21.00
C HIS A 146 -1.18 7.09 -22.51
N ASP A 147 -2.00 6.12 -22.94
CA ASP A 147 -2.11 5.74 -24.35
C ASP A 147 -3.02 6.70 -25.17
N ASN A 148 -3.98 7.39 -24.54
CA ASN A 148 -4.99 8.20 -25.24
C ASN A 148 -4.77 9.72 -25.16
N TYR A 149 -3.84 10.21 -24.34
CA TYR A 149 -3.60 11.66 -24.22
C TYR A 149 -2.40 12.10 -25.06
N MET A 150 -2.68 12.95 -26.05
CA MET A 150 -1.71 13.91 -26.56
C MET A 150 -2.24 15.31 -26.23
N LEU A 151 -1.43 16.14 -25.53
CA LEU A 151 -1.12 17.56 -25.86
C LEU A 151 -0.98 18.56 -24.69
N ILE A 152 0.04 19.41 -24.92
CA ILE A 152 0.30 20.81 -24.54
C ILE A 152 0.95 21.09 -23.17
N THR A 153 2.24 21.43 -23.30
CA THR A 153 3.26 21.89 -22.34
C THR A 153 3.12 23.38 -21.97
N GLU A 154 1.90 23.90 -21.80
CA GLU A 154 1.71 25.29 -21.35
C GLU A 154 1.54 25.36 -19.84
N ASP A 155 2.33 26.20 -19.17
CA ASP A 155 2.19 26.50 -17.74
C ASP A 155 0.87 27.22 -17.48
N MET A 156 0.13 26.77 -16.45
CA MET A 156 -1.24 27.22 -16.21
C MET A 156 -1.54 27.53 -14.74
N PRO A 157 -2.43 28.51 -14.48
CA PRO A 157 -2.77 28.98 -13.14
C PRO A 157 -3.70 28.01 -12.38
N GLU A 158 -3.58 27.99 -11.04
CA GLU A 158 -4.40 27.17 -10.13
C GLU A 158 -5.90 27.55 -10.21
N VAL A 159 -6.75 26.71 -10.80
CA VAL A 159 -8.20 27.00 -10.97
C VAL A 159 -9.10 26.26 -9.96
N ARG A 160 -8.57 25.48 -9.01
CA ARG A 160 -9.40 24.60 -8.16
C ARG A 160 -9.97 25.30 -6.92
N ARG A 161 -11.24 25.00 -6.61
CA ARG A 161 -12.03 25.60 -5.51
C ARG A 161 -11.56 25.04 -4.16
N LYS A 162 -10.97 25.92 -3.35
CA LYS A 162 -10.26 25.60 -2.10
C LYS A 162 -11.22 25.15 -0.99
N GLY A 163 -11.00 23.96 -0.44
CA GLY A 163 -11.69 23.47 0.76
C GLY A 163 -10.86 23.65 2.04
N ALA A 164 -11.50 23.85 3.20
CA ALA A 164 -10.79 24.04 4.48
C ALA A 164 -9.90 22.83 4.88
N ALA A 165 -10.31 21.60 4.56
CA ALA A 165 -9.51 20.40 4.77
C ALA A 165 -8.20 20.39 3.94
N GLU A 166 -8.18 21.10 2.81
CA GLU A 166 -7.07 21.17 1.87
C GLU A 166 -5.92 22.03 2.43
N THR A 167 -6.20 22.98 3.32
CA THR A 167 -5.16 23.86 3.90
C THR A 167 -4.30 23.12 4.92
N MET A 168 -4.92 22.33 5.81
CA MET A 168 -4.20 21.49 6.77
C MET A 168 -3.45 20.35 6.05
N PHE A 169 -4.08 19.78 5.01
CA PHE A 169 -3.47 18.72 4.21
C PHE A 169 -2.31 19.22 3.33
N ARG A 170 -2.36 20.46 2.83
CA ARG A 170 -1.26 21.08 2.08
C ARG A 170 0.01 21.21 2.92
N VAL A 171 -0.14 21.48 4.22
CA VAL A 171 0.99 21.52 5.18
C VAL A 171 1.57 20.13 5.40
N ILE A 172 0.71 19.12 5.61
CA ILE A 172 1.14 17.73 5.84
C ILE A 172 1.77 17.12 4.59
N THR A 173 1.25 17.46 3.41
CA THR A 173 1.74 16.94 2.13
C THR A 173 2.97 17.66 1.60
N ASP A 174 3.43 18.75 2.23
CA ASP A 174 4.67 19.41 1.84
C ASP A 174 5.84 18.43 1.84
N GLU A 175 6.67 18.43 0.80
CA GLU A 175 7.79 17.49 0.65
C GLU A 175 8.75 17.62 1.84
N ARG A 176 8.92 18.86 2.33
CA ARG A 176 9.69 19.15 3.54
C ARG A 176 9.05 18.53 4.79
N THR A 177 7.73 18.65 4.94
CA THR A 177 6.99 18.05 6.05
C THR A 177 7.07 16.53 6.01
N VAL A 178 6.99 15.91 4.83
CA VAL A 178 7.14 14.44 4.67
C VAL A 178 8.53 13.98 5.09
N ILE A 179 9.59 14.71 4.72
CA ILE A 179 10.96 14.41 5.16
C ILE A 179 11.08 14.54 6.69
N VAL A 180 10.47 15.56 7.28
CA VAL A 180 10.44 15.75 8.73
C VAL A 180 9.67 14.61 9.40
N ILE A 181 8.51 14.21 8.88
CA ILE A 181 7.73 13.07 9.39
C ILE A 181 8.58 11.80 9.35
N LEU A 182 9.26 11.52 8.23
CA LEU A 182 10.17 10.38 8.14
C LEU A 182 11.28 10.48 9.20
N GLY A 183 11.94 11.63 9.34
CA GLY A 183 12.97 11.83 10.36
C GLY A 183 12.46 11.55 11.78
N VAL A 184 11.27 12.04 12.13
CA VAL A 184 10.63 11.80 13.43
C VAL A 184 10.27 10.33 13.62
N VAL A 185 9.73 9.67 12.60
CA VAL A 185 9.41 8.23 12.63
C VAL A 185 10.67 7.39 12.84
N PHE A 186 11.76 7.71 12.13
CA PHE A 186 13.05 7.03 12.29
C PHE A 186 13.65 7.25 13.68
N LEU A 187 13.65 8.49 14.16
CA LEU A 187 14.19 8.84 15.47
C LEU A 187 13.35 8.22 16.61
N TRP A 188 12.03 8.33 16.54
CA TRP A 188 11.10 7.68 17.48
C TRP A 188 11.40 6.20 17.58
N ARG A 189 11.48 5.52 16.42
CA ARG A 189 11.69 4.07 16.38
C ARG A 189 13.07 3.66 16.86
N ALA A 190 14.10 4.46 16.57
CA ALA A 190 15.44 4.21 17.07
C ALA A 190 15.47 4.29 18.61
N VAL A 191 14.84 5.30 19.20
CA VAL A 191 14.79 5.52 20.66
C VAL A 191 14.10 4.35 21.36
N ILE A 192 12.90 3.95 20.94
CA ILE A 192 12.12 2.86 21.58
C ILE A 192 12.66 1.46 21.27
N SER A 193 13.72 1.33 20.48
CA SER A 193 14.33 0.04 20.17
C SER A 193 15.72 -0.11 20.80
N LEU A 194 16.20 0.90 21.54
CA LEU A 194 17.54 0.91 22.16
C LEU A 194 17.74 -0.21 23.18
N ASP A 195 16.70 -0.54 23.94
CA ASP A 195 16.68 -1.62 24.94
C ASP A 195 16.34 -3.00 24.32
N GLY A 196 16.10 -3.05 23.01
CA GLY A 196 15.69 -4.24 22.28
C GLY A 196 14.25 -4.70 22.54
N GLN A 197 13.52 -4.07 23.46
CA GLN A 197 12.18 -4.47 23.88
C GLN A 197 11.21 -3.30 23.75
N ILE A 198 10.14 -3.49 22.97
CA ILE A 198 9.15 -2.43 22.81
C ILE A 198 8.04 -2.65 23.81
N GLU A 199 7.87 -1.68 24.70
CA GLU A 199 6.81 -1.70 25.69
C GLU A 199 5.43 -1.58 25.02
N LEU A 200 4.40 -2.02 25.74
CA LEU A 200 3.03 -1.97 25.25
C LEU A 200 2.64 -0.55 24.80
N TRP A 201 2.93 0.46 25.62
CA TRP A 201 2.54 1.84 25.30
C TRP A 201 3.31 2.39 24.10
N GLU A 202 4.60 2.07 23.94
CA GLU A 202 5.41 2.46 22.77
C GLU A 202 4.86 1.84 21.47
N SER A 203 4.42 0.58 21.55
CA SER A 203 3.75 -0.11 20.44
C SER A 203 2.37 0.48 20.15
N ILE A 204 1.62 0.92 21.17
CA ILE A 204 0.33 1.59 21.01
C ILE A 204 0.51 2.94 20.32
N CYS A 205 1.41 3.79 20.81
CA CYS A 205 1.72 5.09 20.20
C CYS A 205 2.16 4.94 18.73
N SER A 206 3.04 3.98 18.44
CA SER A 206 3.52 3.72 17.07
C SER A 206 2.39 3.27 16.14
N GLY A 207 1.50 2.39 16.61
CA GLY A 207 0.37 1.88 15.83
C GLY A 207 -0.68 2.95 15.57
N ILE A 208 -1.06 3.72 16.61
CA ILE A 208 -2.02 4.83 16.48
C ILE A 208 -1.49 5.88 15.51
N ALA A 209 -0.22 6.27 15.60
CA ALA A 209 0.38 7.26 14.70
C ALA A 209 0.32 6.81 13.23
N LEU A 210 0.67 5.54 12.95
CA LEU A 210 0.56 4.98 11.59
C LEU A 210 -0.89 4.94 11.11
N SER A 211 -1.83 4.47 11.95
CA SER A 211 -3.25 4.42 11.59
C SER A 211 -3.80 5.81 11.31
N MET A 212 -3.49 6.81 12.15
CA MET A 212 -3.93 8.19 11.91
C MET A 212 -3.39 8.72 10.58
N LEU A 213 -2.10 8.52 10.29
CA LEU A 213 -1.49 8.95 9.02
C LEU A 213 -2.20 8.32 7.81
N GLY A 214 -2.46 7.01 7.88
CA GLY A 214 -3.14 6.26 6.85
C GLY A 214 -4.58 6.71 6.61
N TRP A 215 -5.39 6.80 7.67
CA TRP A 215 -6.81 7.22 7.57
C TRP A 215 -6.97 8.66 7.08
N VAL A 216 -6.09 9.55 7.52
CA VAL A 216 -6.05 10.95 7.06
C VAL A 216 -5.77 10.99 5.56
N LEU A 217 -4.83 10.19 5.08
CA LEU A 217 -4.49 10.04 3.66
C LEU A 217 -5.60 9.38 2.84
N PHE A 218 -6.24 8.34 3.36
CA PHE A 218 -7.41 7.72 2.75
C PHE A 218 -8.55 8.73 2.56
N GLY A 219 -8.86 9.50 3.61
CA GLY A 219 -9.90 10.54 3.56
C GLY A 219 -9.59 11.60 2.50
N TYR A 220 -8.33 12.02 2.38
CA TYR A 220 -7.89 12.99 1.38
C TYR A 220 -8.03 12.47 -0.05
N VAL A 221 -7.45 11.31 -0.36
CA VAL A 221 -7.51 10.70 -1.70
C VAL A 221 -8.96 10.40 -2.09
N SER A 222 -9.78 9.96 -1.14
CA SER A 222 -11.22 9.75 -1.36
C SER A 222 -11.96 11.06 -1.63
N SER A 223 -11.62 12.14 -0.94
CA SER A 223 -12.18 13.47 -1.21
C SER A 223 -11.81 13.96 -2.61
N LEU A 224 -10.56 13.77 -3.03
CA LEU A 224 -10.11 14.10 -4.39
C LEU A 224 -10.85 13.28 -5.46
N ALA A 225 -11.14 12.01 -5.18
CA ALA A 225 -11.90 11.13 -6.08
C ALA A 225 -13.32 11.65 -6.36
N VAL A 226 -13.97 12.29 -5.37
CA VAL A 226 -15.32 12.85 -5.50
C VAL A 226 -15.30 14.23 -6.18
N ARG A 227 -14.23 15.01 -5.97
CA ARG A 227 -14.12 16.38 -6.50
C ARG A 227 -13.65 16.47 -7.93
N THR A 228 -13.02 15.44 -8.48
CA THR A 228 -12.55 15.43 -9.87
C THR A 228 -13.71 15.34 -10.86
N THR A 229 -13.73 16.23 -11.84
CA THR A 229 -14.79 16.26 -12.86
C THR A 229 -14.63 15.12 -13.87
N ARG A 230 -13.39 14.67 -14.13
CA ARG A 230 -13.11 13.67 -15.15
C ARG A 230 -13.19 12.24 -14.58
N PRO A 231 -14.05 11.36 -15.14
CA PRO A 231 -14.30 10.03 -14.58
C PRO A 231 -13.12 9.07 -14.71
N SER A 232 -12.20 9.29 -15.66
CA SER A 232 -10.99 8.47 -15.80
C SER A 232 -10.00 8.69 -14.65
N VAL A 233 -9.80 9.95 -14.24
CA VAL A 233 -8.93 10.33 -13.11
C VAL A 233 -9.57 9.86 -11.80
N ALA A 234 -10.89 10.00 -11.66
CA ALA A 234 -11.65 9.53 -10.49
C ALA A 234 -11.40 8.04 -10.20
N LYS A 235 -11.35 7.21 -11.25
CA LYS A 235 -11.10 5.76 -11.09
C LYS A 235 -9.67 5.43 -10.66
N ILE A 236 -8.68 6.26 -11.02
CA ILE A 236 -7.31 6.13 -10.50
C ILE A 236 -7.31 6.45 -9.00
N TYR A 237 -7.97 7.54 -8.60
CA TYR A 237 -8.12 7.88 -7.18
C TYR A 237 -8.84 6.79 -6.40
N GLN A 238 -9.92 6.21 -6.93
CA GLN A 238 -10.67 5.14 -6.27
C GLN A 238 -9.84 3.86 -6.11
N GLY A 239 -9.13 3.43 -7.16
CA GLY A 239 -8.24 2.26 -7.08
C GLY A 239 -7.12 2.45 -6.06
N PHE A 240 -6.56 3.66 -6.00
CA PHE A 240 -5.51 3.99 -5.04
C PHE A 240 -6.03 4.17 -3.60
N ALA A 241 -7.19 4.80 -3.42
CA ALA A 241 -7.86 4.90 -2.12
C ALA A 241 -8.21 3.51 -1.58
N PHE A 242 -8.65 2.60 -2.44
CA PHE A 242 -8.87 1.19 -2.08
C PHE A 242 -7.58 0.51 -1.62
N ALA A 243 -6.45 0.79 -2.27
CA ALA A 243 -5.16 0.25 -1.84
C ALA A 243 -4.73 0.80 -0.47
N ILE A 244 -4.88 2.10 -0.22
CA ILE A 244 -4.59 2.73 1.08
C ILE A 244 -5.48 2.10 2.16
N PHE A 245 -6.78 2.00 1.91
CA PHE A 245 -7.74 1.37 2.82
C PHE A 245 -7.34 -0.06 3.19
N ALA A 246 -6.94 -0.86 2.19
CA ALA A 246 -6.51 -2.23 2.44
C ALA A 246 -5.25 -2.27 3.34
N ILE A 247 -4.28 -1.38 3.12
CA ILE A 247 -3.10 -1.26 3.99
C ILE A 247 -3.46 -0.75 5.39
N ASP A 248 -4.42 0.18 5.53
CA ASP A 248 -4.88 0.65 6.84
C ASP A 248 -5.55 -0.46 7.64
N MET A 249 -6.41 -1.24 6.99
CA MET A 249 -7.02 -2.44 7.58
C MET A 249 -5.94 -3.46 7.98
N TYR A 250 -4.91 -3.65 7.14
CA TYR A 250 -3.76 -4.48 7.50
C TYR A 250 -3.06 -3.97 8.76
N VAL A 251 -2.78 -2.68 8.86
CA VAL A 251 -2.09 -2.05 9.99
C VAL A 251 -2.89 -2.23 11.27
N LEU A 252 -4.20 -2.00 11.23
CA LEU A 252 -5.11 -2.20 12.37
C LEU A 252 -5.08 -3.64 12.87
N VAL A 253 -5.17 -4.62 11.96
CA VAL A 253 -5.14 -6.03 12.34
C VAL A 253 -3.77 -6.41 12.91
N TYR A 254 -2.68 -5.98 12.27
CA TYR A 254 -1.33 -6.26 12.74
C TYR A 254 -1.06 -5.68 14.14
N TYR A 255 -1.38 -4.42 14.37
CA TYR A 255 -1.17 -3.79 15.67
C TYR A 255 -2.16 -4.28 16.73
N GLY A 256 -3.42 -4.55 16.37
CA GLY A 256 -4.39 -5.15 17.27
C GLY A 256 -3.93 -6.51 17.81
N MET A 257 -3.44 -7.38 16.93
CA MET A 257 -2.84 -8.66 17.33
C MET A 257 -1.63 -8.45 18.25
N ARG A 258 -0.73 -7.53 17.89
CA ARG A 258 0.48 -7.26 18.66
C ARG A 258 0.19 -6.68 20.05
N TRP A 259 -0.77 -5.78 20.18
CA TRP A 259 -1.17 -5.24 21.49
C TRP A 259 -1.76 -6.32 22.37
N TYR A 260 -2.56 -7.22 21.80
CA TYR A 260 -3.09 -8.37 22.52
C TYR A 260 -1.97 -9.27 23.06
N THR A 261 -0.94 -9.56 22.27
CA THR A 261 0.25 -10.30 22.72
C THR A 261 0.90 -9.66 23.94
N LEU A 262 1.15 -8.35 23.85
CA LEU A 262 1.85 -7.59 24.87
C LEU A 262 1.02 -7.47 26.15
N LEU A 263 -0.32 -7.46 26.04
CA LEU A 263 -1.26 -7.48 27.17
C LEU A 263 -1.30 -8.83 27.90
N GLN A 264 -1.13 -9.95 27.18
CA GLN A 264 -1.24 -11.29 27.77
C GLN A 264 -0.02 -11.74 28.59
N LEU A 265 0.97 -10.87 28.87
CA LEU A 265 2.11 -11.20 29.73
C LEU A 265 2.83 -12.51 29.30
N TYR A 266 3.02 -12.72 27.99
CA TYR A 266 4.04 -13.63 27.46
C TYR A 266 5.26 -12.80 27.05
N PRO A 267 6.10 -12.32 27.99
CA PRO A 267 6.98 -11.18 27.73
C PRO A 267 8.35 -11.61 27.18
N ALA A 268 8.62 -12.92 27.01
CA ALA A 268 10.01 -13.39 27.13
C ALA A 268 10.53 -14.39 26.08
N THR A 269 9.80 -14.69 24.99
CA THR A 269 10.27 -15.74 24.05
C THR A 269 10.58 -15.28 22.63
N GLU A 270 10.16 -14.08 22.20
CA GLU A 270 10.47 -13.61 20.83
C GLU A 270 11.91 -13.10 20.68
N ALA A 271 12.44 -12.38 21.68
CA ALA A 271 13.78 -11.78 21.62
C ALA A 271 14.92 -12.79 21.91
N ALA A 272 14.64 -13.86 22.67
CA ALA A 272 15.63 -14.86 23.02
C ALA A 272 15.93 -15.86 21.90
N MET A 273 15.01 -16.05 20.93
CA MET A 273 15.11 -17.14 19.95
C MET A 273 15.62 -16.72 18.57
N LEU A 274 15.51 -15.44 18.17
CA LEU A 274 16.03 -14.94 16.89
C LEU A 274 16.63 -13.53 17.08
N PRO A 275 17.96 -13.40 17.17
CA PRO A 275 18.63 -12.13 17.40
C PRO A 275 18.25 -11.04 16.37
N MET A 276 17.87 -11.39 15.14
CA MET A 276 17.49 -10.39 14.12
C MET A 276 16.00 -10.00 14.13
N ALA A 277 15.18 -10.56 15.01
CA ALA A 277 13.74 -10.31 15.03
C ALA A 277 13.39 -8.84 15.34
N TYR A 278 14.20 -8.14 16.15
CA TYR A 278 14.03 -6.73 16.45
C TYR A 278 14.27 -5.85 15.21
N VAL A 279 15.30 -6.16 14.40
CA VAL A 279 15.63 -5.41 13.18
C VAL A 279 14.50 -5.50 12.17
N PHE A 280 14.03 -6.71 11.84
CA PHE A 280 12.97 -6.88 10.86
C PHE A 280 11.62 -6.31 11.33
N ARG A 281 11.37 -6.31 12.64
CA ARG A 281 10.22 -5.64 13.25
C ARG A 281 10.22 -4.13 13.01
N ASP A 282 11.39 -3.50 13.10
CA ASP A 282 11.52 -2.06 12.87
C ASP A 282 11.53 -1.72 11.37
N ILE A 283 12.14 -2.57 10.54
CA ILE A 283 12.04 -2.46 9.08
C ILE A 283 10.57 -2.50 8.64
N ARG A 284 9.73 -3.40 9.19
CA ARG A 284 8.28 -3.41 8.86
C ARG A 284 7.60 -2.08 9.16
N TYR A 285 7.93 -1.47 10.30
CA TYR A 285 7.39 -0.16 10.68
C TYR A 285 7.85 0.93 9.70
N PHE A 286 9.15 0.99 9.39
CA PHE A 286 9.71 1.96 8.46
C PHE A 286 9.14 1.82 7.05
N VAL A 287 9.01 0.59 6.55
CA VAL A 287 8.46 0.35 5.21
C VAL A 287 7.01 0.81 5.11
N LEU A 288 6.18 0.59 6.14
CA LEU A 288 4.80 1.11 6.17
C LEU A 288 4.76 2.64 6.25
N ALA A 289 5.62 3.25 7.07
CA ALA A 289 5.71 4.71 7.13
C ALA A 289 6.17 5.32 5.80
N ILE A 290 7.18 4.72 5.15
CA ILE A 290 7.64 5.10 3.81
C ILE A 290 6.51 4.94 2.80
N PHE A 291 5.71 3.87 2.88
CA PHE A 291 4.57 3.68 1.99
C PHE A 291 3.59 4.84 2.09
N PHE A 292 3.17 5.23 3.29
CA PHE A 292 2.28 6.38 3.49
C PHE A 292 2.92 7.70 3.05
N CYS A 293 4.22 7.90 3.30
CA CYS A 293 4.95 9.10 2.87
C CYS A 293 5.05 9.22 1.35
N VAL A 294 5.36 8.11 0.65
CA VAL A 294 5.39 8.06 -0.82
C VAL A 294 3.99 8.30 -1.37
N THR A 295 2.97 7.73 -0.74
CA THR A 295 1.55 7.89 -1.10
C THR A 295 1.10 9.34 -0.95
N ILE A 296 1.57 10.05 0.08
CA ILE A 296 1.38 11.50 0.25
C ILE A 296 1.98 12.28 -0.93
N VAL A 297 3.25 12.03 -1.25
CA VAL A 297 3.93 12.72 -2.37
C VAL A 297 3.21 12.42 -3.69
N PHE A 298 2.82 11.17 -3.91
CA PHE A 298 2.07 10.75 -5.09
C PHE A 298 0.69 11.43 -5.19
N SER A 299 -0.01 11.66 -4.07
CA SER A 299 -1.30 12.35 -4.07
C SER A 299 -1.22 13.78 -4.64
N LYS A 300 -0.09 14.47 -4.46
CA LYS A 300 0.16 15.78 -5.09
C LYS A 300 0.32 15.71 -6.60
N TYR A 301 1.04 14.70 -7.09
CA TYR A 301 1.18 14.49 -8.53
C TYR A 301 -0.17 14.14 -9.17
N LEU A 302 -0.99 13.36 -8.46
CA LEU A 302 -2.37 13.09 -8.88
C LEU A 302 -3.22 14.37 -8.92
N GLU A 303 -3.10 15.22 -7.91
CA GLU A 303 -3.82 16.49 -7.86
C GLU A 303 -3.44 17.40 -9.03
N LYS A 304 -2.13 17.53 -9.31
CA LYS A 304 -1.63 18.26 -10.48
C LYS A 304 -2.16 17.70 -11.80
N ALA A 305 -2.17 16.37 -11.93
CA ALA A 305 -2.74 15.70 -13.11
C ALA A 305 -4.25 15.98 -13.27
N SER A 306 -4.99 16.02 -12.17
CA SER A 306 -6.42 16.34 -12.15
C SER A 306 -6.68 17.78 -12.61
N SER A 307 -5.89 18.75 -12.13
CA SER A 307 -6.03 20.15 -12.55
C SER A 307 -5.73 20.36 -14.03
N GLU A 308 -4.72 19.68 -14.58
CA GLU A 308 -4.41 19.73 -16.02
C GLU A 308 -5.56 19.16 -16.86
N CYS A 309 -6.11 18.02 -16.44
CA CYS A 309 -7.24 17.41 -17.11
C CYS A 309 -8.50 18.28 -17.07
N GLU A 310 -8.78 18.92 -15.94
CA GLU A 310 -9.92 19.84 -15.76
C GLU A 310 -9.82 21.08 -16.65
N TYR A 311 -8.61 21.64 -16.79
CA TYR A 311 -8.36 22.78 -17.68
C TYR A 311 -8.61 22.41 -19.15
N LEU A 312 -8.08 21.27 -19.60
CA LEU A 312 -8.24 20.82 -20.99
C LEU A 312 -9.71 20.68 -21.36
N THR A 313 -10.53 20.09 -20.49
CA THR A 313 -11.97 19.95 -20.72
C THR A 313 -12.69 21.29 -20.81
N LYS A 314 -12.28 22.30 -20.03
CA LYS A 314 -12.85 23.66 -20.14
C LYS A 314 -12.47 24.33 -21.46
N LYS A 315 -11.20 24.26 -21.85
CA LYS A 315 -10.71 24.84 -23.12
C LYS A 315 -11.39 24.19 -24.33
N GLU A 316 -11.61 22.86 -24.31
CA GLU A 316 -12.37 22.16 -25.35
C GLU A 316 -13.85 22.55 -25.40
N SER A 317 -14.46 22.94 -24.27
CA SER A 317 -15.86 23.39 -24.23
C SER A 317 -16.08 24.84 -24.65
N GLU A 318 -15.01 25.64 -24.71
CA GLU A 318 -15.03 27.05 -25.11
C GLU A 318 -14.61 27.27 -26.58
N ALA A 319 -14.13 26.21 -27.25
CA ALA A 319 -13.74 26.19 -28.67
C ALA A 319 -14.84 25.59 -29.56
#